data_AF-A0A2W6EYA2-F1
#
_entry.id   AF-A0A2W6EYA2-F1
#
_cell.length_a   1.000
_cell.length_b   1.000
_cell.length_c   1.000
_cell.angle_alpha   90.00
_cell.angle_beta   90.00
_cell.angle_gamma   90.00
#
_symmetry.space_group_name_H-M   'P 1'
#
loop_
_entity.id
_entity.type
_entity.pdbx_description
1 polymer ?
#
loop_
_entity_poly.entity_id
_entity_poly.type
_entity_poly.pdbx_seq_one_letter_code
_entity_poly.pdbx_strand_id
1 'polypeptide(L)'
;MPAGSSAGDTRRSPVTGKSRLLITLPAGTACLVLAVAGCVAAGGTDRPDSVSGLANARARGDNGDGSYRAPKVPPGPAVFIAHGAPFLAYNNTTVQSNNNPDNDVVLNQVLVSPFIVDGNGRFLVNSDVLASAELTAKDPQVVTYKIKPNVRWSDGQPWDCRDFYLAWLAGSGTTPYFTPASTRGLDRV
;
A
#
# COMPACT_ATOMS: atom_id res chain seq x y z
N MET A 1 2.34 39.77 47.83
CA MET A 1 3.63 39.69 47.10
C MET A 1 3.57 38.45 46.21
N PRO A 2 3.89 38.50 44.91
CA PRO A 2 5.01 39.22 44.29
C PRO A 2 4.60 40.31 43.28
N ALA A 3 5.58 41.10 42.85
CA ALA A 3 5.50 42.09 41.78
C ALA A 3 6.42 41.68 40.62
N GLY A 4 5.93 41.81 39.39
CA GLY A 4 6.66 41.59 38.13
C GLY A 4 7.09 42.91 37.49
N SER A 5 8.24 42.85 36.84
CA SER A 5 9.07 43.90 36.25
C SER A 5 8.60 44.35 34.84
N SER A 6 8.51 45.69 34.63
CA SER A 6 9.16 46.52 33.58
C SER A 6 8.96 46.17 32.08
N ALA A 7 8.84 47.07 31.07
CA ALA A 7 9.08 48.50 30.88
C ALA A 7 8.17 48.99 29.70
N GLY A 8 7.74 50.26 29.63
CA GLY A 8 8.40 51.31 28.82
C GLY A 8 7.65 51.54 27.48
N ASP A 9 6.63 52.38 27.40
CA ASP A 9 6.61 53.85 27.24
C ASP A 9 6.88 54.40 25.81
N THR A 10 5.78 54.51 25.07
CA THR A 10 5.23 55.66 24.33
C THR A 10 6.14 56.61 23.51
N ARG A 11 5.77 56.80 22.21
CA ARG A 11 5.60 58.15 21.61
C ARG A 11 4.79 58.10 20.30
N ARG A 12 3.68 58.85 20.27
CA ARG A 12 2.94 59.26 19.06
C ARG A 12 3.31 60.71 18.71
N SER A 13 3.25 61.05 17.43
CA SER A 13 3.08 62.43 16.96
C SER A 13 2.08 62.50 15.79
N PRO A 14 1.42 63.65 15.55
CA PRO A 14 0.13 63.75 14.88
C PRO A 14 0.21 64.44 13.51
N VAL A 15 -0.82 64.28 12.67
CA VAL A 15 -1.08 65.21 11.56
C VAL A 15 -2.57 65.54 11.49
N THR A 16 -2.83 66.84 11.54
CA THR A 16 -4.13 67.51 11.48
C THR A 16 -4.49 67.84 10.02
N GLY A 17 -5.74 67.63 9.61
CA GLY A 17 -6.25 68.11 8.32
C GLY A 17 -7.78 68.07 8.27
N LYS A 18 -8.39 69.23 8.02
CA LYS A 18 -9.81 69.57 8.26
C LYS A 18 -10.74 69.25 7.08
N SER A 19 -11.98 68.82 7.43
CA SER A 19 -13.29 69.14 6.79
C SER A 19 -13.54 68.64 5.35
N ARG A 20 -14.74 68.29 4.85
CA ARG A 20 -16.14 68.55 5.21
C ARG A 20 -17.04 67.35 4.83
N LEU A 21 -18.12 67.25 5.57
CA LEU A 21 -19.36 66.49 5.35
C LEU A 21 -19.90 66.59 3.90
N LEU A 22 -20.36 65.47 3.33
CA LEU A 22 -21.56 65.43 2.47
C LEU A 22 -22.12 64.00 2.45
N ILE A 23 -23.36 63.90 2.94
CA ILE A 23 -24.22 62.73 3.00
C ILE A 23 -24.81 62.47 1.61
N THR A 24 -24.88 61.21 1.17
CA THR A 24 -26.01 60.67 0.38
C THR A 24 -25.90 59.13 0.31
N LEU A 25 -26.91 58.46 0.89
CA LEU A 25 -27.25 57.04 0.67
C LEU A 25 -28.04 56.92 -0.67
N PRO A 26 -28.06 55.78 -1.39
CA PRO A 26 -28.79 54.60 -0.88
C PRO A 26 -28.26 53.20 -1.27
N ALA A 27 -28.63 52.25 -0.41
CA ALA A 27 -29.03 50.86 -0.67
C ALA A 27 -28.36 50.08 -1.82
N GLY A 28 -27.55 49.09 -1.45
CA GLY A 28 -27.14 48.00 -2.31
C GLY A 28 -26.71 46.80 -1.47
N THR A 29 -27.66 45.93 -1.12
CA THR A 29 -27.39 44.66 -0.45
C THR A 29 -26.65 43.75 -1.43
N ALA A 30 -25.33 43.60 -1.25
CA ALA A 30 -24.56 42.57 -1.93
C ALA A 30 -23.97 41.64 -0.87
N CYS A 31 -24.53 40.44 -0.76
CA CYS A 31 -23.96 39.36 0.02
C CYS A 31 -22.54 39.05 -0.49
N LEU A 32 -21.54 39.33 0.33
CA LEU A 32 -20.14 39.01 0.07
C LEU A 32 -19.91 37.52 0.32
N VAL A 33 -19.94 36.70 -0.74
CA VAL A 33 -19.41 35.34 -0.69
C VAL A 33 -17.91 35.42 -0.94
N LEU A 34 -17.10 35.19 0.09
CA LEU A 34 -15.67 34.93 -0.08
C LEU A 34 -15.50 33.54 -0.70
N ALA A 35 -15.32 33.47 -2.02
CA ALA A 35 -14.69 32.33 -2.66
C ALA A 35 -13.17 32.48 -2.49
N VAL A 36 -12.57 31.64 -1.64
CA VAL A 36 -11.11 31.50 -1.57
C VAL A 36 -10.65 30.94 -2.91
N ALA A 37 -10.05 31.80 -3.75
CA ALA A 37 -9.36 31.39 -4.96
C ALA A 37 -8.05 30.69 -4.58
N GLY A 38 -8.17 29.40 -4.25
CA GLY A 38 -7.05 28.48 -4.09
C GLY A 38 -7.09 27.42 -5.17
N CYS A 39 -6.79 27.79 -6.40
CA CYS A 39 -6.46 26.82 -7.44
C CYS A 39 -5.27 27.34 -8.23
N VAL A 40 -4.09 26.78 -7.96
CA VAL A 40 -2.99 26.81 -8.91
C VAL A 40 -3.47 26.01 -10.11
N ALA A 41 -3.61 26.69 -11.25
CA ALA A 41 -3.79 26.02 -12.53
C ALA A 41 -2.48 25.30 -12.85
N ALA A 42 -2.43 24.00 -12.57
CA ALA A 42 -1.47 23.12 -13.20
C ALA A 42 -1.87 23.03 -14.69
N GLY A 43 -1.07 23.68 -15.54
CA GLY A 43 -1.19 23.59 -16.99
C GLY A 43 -1.16 22.14 -17.45
N GLY A 44 -1.90 21.88 -18.53
CA GLY A 44 -2.24 20.56 -19.04
C GLY A 44 -1.06 19.58 -19.06
N THR A 45 -1.23 18.50 -18.32
CA THR A 45 -0.77 17.20 -18.77
C THR A 45 -2.03 16.48 -19.19
N ASP A 46 -2.09 16.06 -20.46
CA ASP A 46 -3.11 15.13 -20.95
C ASP A 46 -2.94 13.81 -20.18
N ARG A 47 -3.46 13.75 -18.96
CA ARG A 47 -3.70 12.51 -18.25
C ARG A 47 -5.08 12.06 -18.72
N PRO A 48 -5.22 10.89 -19.36
CA PRO A 48 -6.55 10.39 -19.67
C PRO A 48 -7.37 10.32 -18.39
N ASP A 49 -8.40 11.16 -18.34
CA ASP A 49 -9.36 11.18 -17.26
C ASP A 49 -10.00 9.80 -17.15
N SER A 50 -10.08 9.29 -15.92
CA SER A 50 -10.97 8.19 -15.56
C SER A 50 -10.63 6.84 -16.19
N VAL A 51 -9.75 6.06 -15.55
CA VAL A 51 -9.89 4.60 -15.59
C VAL A 51 -11.15 4.20 -14.81
N SER A 52 -12.31 4.36 -15.43
CA SER A 52 -13.60 3.79 -15.01
C SER A 52 -13.62 2.24 -15.07
N GLY A 53 -12.46 1.60 -14.95
CA GLY A 53 -12.27 0.15 -15.09
C GLY A 53 -11.37 -0.49 -14.03
N LEU A 54 -10.80 0.27 -13.09
CA LEU A 54 -9.95 -0.29 -12.03
C LEU A 54 -10.69 -1.23 -11.07
N ALA A 55 -12.02 -1.11 -10.97
CA ALA A 55 -12.84 -2.04 -10.18
C ALA A 55 -12.83 -3.48 -10.71
N ASN A 56 -12.25 -3.73 -11.89
CA ASN A 56 -12.20 -5.06 -12.52
C ASN A 56 -10.84 -5.33 -13.19
N ALA A 57 -9.76 -4.67 -12.76
CA ALA A 57 -8.44 -4.93 -13.31
C ALA A 57 -7.97 -6.35 -12.94
N ARG A 58 -8.26 -7.31 -13.82
CA ARG A 58 -7.73 -8.67 -13.70
C ARG A 58 -6.27 -8.66 -14.07
N ALA A 59 -5.43 -9.28 -13.24
CA ALA A 59 -4.06 -9.54 -13.61
C ALA A 59 -4.07 -10.37 -14.91
N ARG A 60 -3.15 -10.09 -15.83
CA ARG A 60 -3.07 -10.82 -17.12
C ARG A 60 -2.91 -12.34 -16.94
N GLY A 61 -2.40 -12.76 -15.78
CA GLY A 61 -2.26 -14.17 -15.41
C GLY A 61 -3.48 -14.79 -14.72
N ASP A 62 -4.53 -14.04 -14.42
CA ASP A 62 -5.79 -14.62 -13.88
C ASP A 62 -6.51 -15.39 -15.00
N ASN A 63 -6.66 -16.70 -14.82
CA ASN A 63 -7.31 -17.58 -15.79
C ASN A 63 -8.84 -17.54 -15.69
N GLY A 64 -9.41 -16.85 -14.70
CA GLY A 64 -10.85 -16.75 -14.47
C GLY A 64 -11.49 -17.95 -13.75
N ASP A 65 -10.74 -19.03 -13.55
CA ASP A 65 -11.15 -20.26 -12.86
C ASP A 65 -10.72 -20.32 -11.38
N GLY A 66 -10.16 -19.21 -10.86
CA GLY A 66 -9.59 -19.17 -9.52
C GLY A 66 -8.10 -19.55 -9.47
N SER A 67 -7.46 -19.76 -10.63
CA SER A 67 -6.01 -19.93 -10.73
C SER A 67 -5.33 -18.72 -11.38
N TYR A 68 -4.07 -18.52 -10.99
CA TYR A 68 -3.17 -17.57 -11.60
C TYR A 68 -2.01 -18.31 -12.28
N ARG A 69 -1.62 -17.87 -13.47
CA ARG A 69 -0.40 -18.29 -14.16
C ARG A 69 0.34 -17.08 -14.68
N ALA A 70 1.61 -16.92 -14.29
CA ALA A 70 2.43 -15.82 -14.78
C ALA A 70 2.49 -15.87 -16.33
N PRO A 71 2.13 -14.76 -17.01
CA PRO A 71 2.20 -14.70 -18.46
C PRO A 71 3.67 -14.75 -18.90
N LYS A 72 3.95 -15.49 -19.97
CA LYS A 72 5.27 -15.44 -20.61
C LYS A 72 5.40 -14.10 -21.34
N VAL A 73 6.43 -13.35 -20.98
CA VAL A 73 6.76 -12.06 -21.60
C VAL A 73 8.07 -12.23 -22.38
N PRO A 74 8.13 -11.85 -23.67
CA PRO A 74 9.38 -11.84 -24.42
C PRO A 74 10.41 -10.92 -23.74
N PRO A 75 11.71 -11.21 -23.82
CA PRO A 75 12.74 -10.28 -23.37
C PRO A 75 12.53 -8.91 -24.02
N GLY A 76 12.65 -7.86 -23.21
CA GLY A 76 12.42 -6.48 -23.62
C GLY A 76 13.39 -5.52 -22.95
N PRO A 77 13.27 -4.21 -23.23
CA PRO A 77 14.05 -3.19 -22.54
C PRO A 77 13.74 -3.19 -21.04
N ALA A 78 14.65 -2.63 -20.24
CA ALA A 78 14.43 -2.46 -18.81
C ALA A 78 13.19 -1.61 -18.53
N VAL A 79 12.37 -2.06 -17.57
CA VAL A 79 11.26 -1.29 -17.02
C VAL A 79 11.71 -0.65 -15.72
N PHE A 80 11.56 0.66 -15.61
CA PHE A 80 11.86 1.40 -14.39
C PHE A 80 10.56 1.70 -13.66
N ILE A 81 10.49 1.30 -12.40
CA ILE A 81 9.32 1.51 -11.53
C ILE A 81 9.74 2.48 -10.44
N ALA A 82 9.09 3.65 -10.38
CA ALA A 82 9.23 4.58 -9.28
C ALA A 82 8.40 4.10 -8.08
N HIS A 83 8.96 4.22 -6.89
CA HIS A 83 8.34 3.78 -5.63
C HIS A 83 8.59 4.81 -4.52
N GLY A 84 7.77 4.79 -3.48
CA GLY A 84 7.58 5.91 -2.54
C GLY A 84 8.56 5.94 -1.37
N ALA A 85 9.19 4.81 -1.05
CA ALA A 85 10.14 4.70 0.05
C ALA A 85 11.29 3.72 -0.28
N PRO A 86 12.43 3.81 0.42
CA PRO A 86 13.54 2.87 0.22
C PRO A 86 13.15 1.41 0.46
N PHE A 87 13.83 0.51 -0.23
CA PHE A 87 13.84 -0.91 0.11
C PHE A 87 14.67 -1.14 1.38
N LEU A 88 14.09 -1.76 2.41
CA LEU A 88 14.72 -1.83 3.74
C LEU A 88 14.84 -3.25 4.30
N ALA A 89 14.11 -4.23 3.78
CA ALA A 89 14.16 -5.60 4.28
C ALA A 89 13.82 -6.63 3.19
N TYR A 90 14.45 -7.80 3.28
CA TYR A 90 14.20 -8.93 2.38
C TYR A 90 13.14 -9.90 2.90
N ASN A 91 12.60 -9.68 4.10
CA ASN A 91 11.59 -10.53 4.70
C ASN A 91 10.44 -9.72 5.31
N ASN A 92 9.38 -9.54 4.53
CA ASN A 92 8.18 -8.81 4.92
C ASN A 92 7.30 -9.52 5.96
N THR A 93 7.60 -10.77 6.31
CA THR A 93 6.85 -11.52 7.34
C THR A 93 7.34 -11.26 8.77
N THR A 94 8.34 -10.40 8.94
CA THR A 94 8.94 -10.09 10.25
C THR A 94 8.61 -8.67 10.71
N VAL A 95 8.65 -8.45 12.02
CA VAL A 95 8.47 -7.11 12.61
C VAL A 95 9.47 -6.07 12.08
N GLN A 96 10.65 -6.51 11.65
CA GLN A 96 11.73 -5.64 11.15
C GLN A 96 11.38 -4.97 9.82
N SER A 97 10.49 -5.57 9.03
CA SER A 97 10.06 -5.02 7.74
C SER A 97 9.17 -3.78 7.87
N ASN A 98 8.68 -3.48 9.07
CA ASN A 98 7.80 -2.35 9.39
C ASN A 98 6.57 -2.24 8.45
N ASN A 99 6.10 -3.37 7.91
CA ASN A 99 4.98 -3.42 6.97
C ASN A 99 5.16 -2.45 5.77
N ASN A 100 6.38 -2.36 5.24
CA ASN A 100 6.73 -1.47 4.14
C ASN A 100 6.29 -2.05 2.78
N PRO A 101 5.25 -1.49 2.11
CA PRO A 101 4.80 -1.99 0.82
C PRO A 101 5.82 -1.78 -0.30
N ASP A 102 6.80 -0.88 -0.14
CA ASP A 102 7.86 -0.69 -1.13
C ASP A 102 8.78 -1.90 -1.26
N ASN A 103 8.89 -2.73 -0.21
CA ASN A 103 9.59 -4.00 -0.30
C ASN A 103 8.85 -4.99 -1.22
N ASP A 104 7.51 -4.97 -1.23
CA ASP A 104 6.70 -5.88 -2.05
C ASP A 104 6.86 -5.64 -3.55
N VAL A 105 7.17 -4.40 -3.97
CA VAL A 105 7.47 -4.07 -5.37
C VAL A 105 8.61 -4.93 -5.91
N VAL A 106 9.60 -5.23 -5.07
CA VAL A 106 10.75 -6.07 -5.41
C VAL A 106 10.49 -7.53 -5.08
N LEU A 107 10.05 -7.82 -3.85
CA LEU A 107 9.95 -9.20 -3.34
C LEU A 107 8.91 -10.03 -4.07
N ASN A 108 7.80 -9.44 -4.53
CA ASN A 108 6.79 -10.18 -5.31
C ASN A 108 7.31 -10.67 -6.67
N GLN A 109 8.46 -10.18 -7.15
CA GLN A 109 9.06 -10.61 -8.42
C GLN A 109 10.00 -11.81 -8.26
N VAL A 110 10.49 -12.07 -7.04
CA VAL A 110 11.56 -13.05 -6.79
C VAL A 110 11.18 -14.12 -5.76
N LEU A 111 10.20 -13.85 -4.90
CA LEU A 111 9.65 -14.84 -3.98
C LEU A 111 8.42 -15.52 -4.59
N VAL A 112 8.20 -16.75 -4.18
CA VAL A 112 7.07 -17.56 -4.61
C VAL A 112 6.09 -17.75 -3.46
N SER A 113 4.79 -17.68 -3.78
CA SER A 113 3.69 -17.94 -2.85
C SER A 113 2.71 -18.96 -3.44
N PRO A 114 2.05 -19.80 -2.61
CA PRO A 114 1.04 -20.76 -3.07
C PRO A 114 -0.21 -20.08 -3.65
N PHE A 115 -0.48 -18.84 -3.25
CA PHE A 115 -1.59 -18.03 -3.74
C PHE A 115 -1.11 -16.64 -4.16
N ILE A 116 -1.82 -16.06 -5.13
CA ILE A 116 -1.68 -14.67 -5.57
C ILE A 116 -2.97 -13.94 -5.24
N VAL A 117 -2.89 -12.72 -4.72
CA VAL A 117 -4.06 -11.87 -4.47
C VAL A 117 -4.30 -11.01 -5.71
N ASP A 118 -5.50 -11.08 -6.27
CA ASP A 118 -5.88 -10.26 -7.42
C ASP A 118 -6.27 -8.81 -7.02
N GLY A 119 -6.54 -7.97 -8.02
CA GLY A 119 -6.93 -6.57 -7.80
C GLY A 119 -8.25 -6.38 -7.02
N ASN A 120 -9.03 -7.45 -6.84
CA ASN A 120 -10.28 -7.47 -6.08
C ASN A 120 -10.10 -8.12 -4.69
N GLY A 121 -8.88 -8.44 -4.29
CA GLY A 121 -8.58 -9.09 -3.01
C GLY A 121 -8.87 -10.59 -2.99
N ARG A 122 -9.11 -11.22 -4.14
CA ARG A 122 -9.40 -12.65 -4.23
C ARG A 122 -8.10 -13.45 -4.29
N PHE A 123 -8.03 -14.53 -3.52
CA PHE A 123 -6.91 -15.48 -3.59
C PHE A 123 -7.08 -16.39 -4.81
N LEU A 124 -6.07 -16.39 -5.67
CA LEU A 124 -5.95 -17.27 -6.83
C LEU A 124 -4.85 -18.30 -6.58
N VAL A 125 -5.09 -19.57 -6.87
CA VAL A 125 -4.09 -20.64 -6.76
C VAL A 125 -2.94 -20.35 -7.74
N ASN A 126 -1.71 -20.29 -7.24
CA ASN A 126 -0.54 -20.10 -8.09
C ASN A 126 -0.23 -21.38 -8.87
N SER A 127 -0.76 -21.46 -10.09
CA SER A 127 -0.61 -22.63 -10.97
C SER A 127 0.79 -22.76 -11.57
N ASP A 128 1.72 -21.82 -11.36
CA ASP A 128 3.12 -22.05 -11.73
C ASP A 128 3.78 -23.08 -10.82
N VAL A 129 3.35 -23.18 -9.56
CA VAL A 129 3.97 -24.06 -8.56
C VAL A 129 3.04 -25.09 -7.94
N LEU A 130 1.73 -24.84 -7.89
CA LEU A 130 0.76 -25.81 -7.37
C LEU A 130 -0.01 -26.49 -8.49
N ALA A 131 -0.24 -27.79 -8.31
CA ALA A 131 -1.22 -28.56 -9.05
C ALA A 131 -2.61 -28.38 -8.43
N SER A 132 -2.72 -28.34 -7.09
CA SER A 132 -3.95 -27.99 -6.38
C SER A 132 -3.69 -27.56 -4.93
N ALA A 133 -4.69 -26.90 -4.34
CA ALA A 133 -4.80 -26.60 -2.91
C ALA A 133 -6.26 -26.81 -2.50
N GLU A 134 -6.54 -27.84 -1.71
CA GLU A 134 -7.90 -28.33 -1.48
C GLU A 134 -8.20 -28.50 0.00
N LEU A 135 -9.39 -28.09 0.44
CA LEU A 135 -9.92 -28.41 1.76
C LEU A 135 -10.37 -29.86 1.80
N THR A 136 -9.56 -30.73 2.38
CA THR A 136 -9.79 -32.19 2.40
C THR A 136 -10.51 -32.69 3.65
N ALA A 137 -10.52 -31.89 4.73
CA ALA A 137 -11.35 -32.14 5.91
C ALA A 137 -11.78 -30.81 6.54
N LYS A 138 -12.94 -30.79 7.22
CA LYS A 138 -13.50 -29.59 7.87
C LYS A 138 -13.37 -29.60 9.39
N ASP A 139 -13.31 -30.78 10.00
CA ASP A 139 -13.15 -30.95 11.44
C ASP A 139 -12.38 -32.25 11.74
N PRO A 140 -11.09 -32.17 12.14
CA PRO A 140 -10.27 -30.96 12.10
C PRO A 140 -10.14 -30.42 10.67
N GLN A 141 -9.96 -29.11 10.52
CA GLN A 141 -9.75 -28.50 9.21
C GLN A 141 -8.40 -28.93 8.63
N VAL A 142 -8.40 -29.50 7.43
CA VAL A 142 -7.18 -29.94 6.72
C VAL A 142 -7.19 -29.39 5.31
N VAL A 143 -6.10 -28.70 4.94
CA VAL A 143 -5.86 -28.24 3.56
C VAL A 143 -4.68 -29.03 2.99
N THR A 144 -4.91 -29.71 1.87
CA THR A 144 -3.89 -30.47 1.14
C THR A 144 -3.37 -29.65 -0.03
N TYR A 145 -2.07 -29.37 -0.01
CA TYR A 145 -1.35 -28.72 -1.11
C TYR A 145 -0.63 -29.77 -1.95
N LYS A 146 -0.89 -29.77 -3.27
CA LYS A 146 -0.17 -30.61 -4.22
C LYS A 146 0.78 -29.74 -5.04
N ILE A 147 2.07 -29.79 -4.72
CA ILE A 147 3.12 -29.06 -5.43
C ILE A 147 3.40 -29.75 -6.78
N LYS A 148 3.64 -28.96 -7.84
CA LYS A 148 4.05 -29.49 -9.15
C LYS A 148 5.42 -30.15 -9.06
N PRO A 149 5.70 -31.20 -9.85
CA PRO A 149 7.05 -31.78 -9.90
C PRO A 149 8.05 -30.74 -10.41
N ASN A 150 9.29 -30.84 -9.94
CA ASN A 150 10.43 -30.02 -10.39
C ASN A 150 10.31 -28.50 -10.14
N VAL A 151 9.45 -28.05 -9.22
CA VAL A 151 9.54 -26.68 -8.69
C VAL A 151 10.80 -26.59 -7.83
N ARG A 152 11.66 -25.61 -8.14
CA ARG A 152 12.98 -25.46 -7.52
C ARG A 152 13.26 -24.00 -7.21
N TRP A 153 13.98 -23.79 -6.12
CA TRP A 153 14.65 -22.54 -5.84
C TRP A 153 15.77 -22.27 -6.84
N SER A 154 16.27 -21.03 -6.86
CA SER A 154 17.35 -20.59 -7.76
C SER A 154 18.69 -21.30 -7.50
N ASP A 155 18.88 -21.88 -6.32
CA ASP A 155 20.03 -22.72 -5.96
C ASP A 155 19.86 -24.20 -6.37
N GLY A 156 18.73 -24.54 -7.00
CA GLY A 156 18.40 -25.88 -7.46
C GLY A 156 17.75 -26.78 -6.41
N GLN A 157 17.64 -26.36 -5.14
CA GLN A 157 16.92 -27.14 -4.13
C GLN A 157 15.42 -27.22 -4.46
N PRO A 158 14.75 -28.33 -4.16
CA PRO A 158 13.31 -28.44 -4.33
C PRO A 158 12.57 -27.39 -3.49
N TRP A 159 11.50 -26.82 -4.04
CA TRP A 159 10.49 -26.13 -3.25
C TRP A 159 9.44 -27.16 -2.82
N ASP A 160 9.48 -27.57 -1.55
CA ASP A 160 8.75 -28.75 -1.06
C ASP A 160 8.03 -28.51 0.28
N CYS A 161 7.51 -29.58 0.89
CA CYS A 161 6.75 -29.50 2.14
C CYS A 161 7.57 -28.92 3.32
N ARG A 162 8.91 -28.99 3.28
CA ARG A 162 9.77 -28.40 4.31
C ARG A 162 9.70 -26.89 4.30
N ASP A 163 9.55 -26.27 3.13
CA ASP A 163 9.39 -24.82 3.00
C ASP A 163 8.06 -24.36 3.62
N PHE A 164 6.98 -25.13 3.40
CA PHE A 164 5.68 -24.88 4.04
C PHE A 164 5.76 -25.05 5.56
N TYR A 165 6.42 -26.12 6.02
CA TYR A 165 6.63 -26.34 7.45
C TYR A 165 7.46 -25.21 8.07
N LEU A 166 8.52 -24.75 7.41
CA LEU A 166 9.33 -23.64 7.89
C LEU A 166 8.54 -22.34 7.95
N ALA A 167 7.72 -22.05 6.93
CA ALA A 167 6.83 -20.88 6.92
C ALA A 167 5.83 -20.92 8.09
N TRP A 168 5.21 -22.07 8.35
CA TRP A 168 4.36 -22.27 9.53
C TRP A 168 5.14 -22.11 10.83
N LEU A 169 6.30 -22.77 10.97
CA LEU A 169 7.11 -22.72 12.19
C LEU A 169 7.56 -21.29 12.50
N ALA A 170 8.02 -20.56 11.49
CA ALA A 170 8.47 -19.18 11.63
C ALA A 170 7.33 -18.20 11.92
N GLY A 171 6.12 -18.49 11.41
CA GLY A 171 4.94 -17.63 11.58
C GLY A 171 4.02 -17.99 12.74
N SER A 172 4.05 -19.22 13.27
CA SER A 172 3.09 -19.72 14.26
C SER A 172 3.31 -19.15 15.66
N GLY A 173 4.51 -18.65 15.97
CA GLY A 173 4.88 -18.21 17.32
C GLY A 173 5.15 -19.36 18.29
N THR A 174 5.24 -20.60 17.82
CA THR A 174 5.53 -21.79 18.63
C THR A 174 6.99 -21.93 19.04
N THR A 175 7.88 -21.10 18.47
CA THR A 175 9.32 -21.13 18.70
C THR A 175 9.87 -19.72 18.95
N PRO A 176 10.87 -19.56 19.85
CA PRO A 176 11.47 -18.25 20.12
C PRO A 176 12.49 -17.80 19.05
N TYR A 177 12.81 -18.64 18.06
CA TYR A 177 13.84 -18.34 17.06
C TYR A 177 13.39 -17.35 15.98
N PHE A 178 12.09 -17.07 15.87
CA PHE A 178 11.53 -16.18 14.85
C PHE A 178 10.73 -15.03 15.49
N THR A 179 10.68 -13.90 14.79
CA THR A 179 9.96 -12.68 15.21
C THR A 179 8.93 -12.29 14.13
N PRO A 180 7.86 -13.09 13.96
CA PRO A 180 6.86 -12.84 12.93
C PRO A 180 6.11 -11.53 13.21
N ALA A 181 5.78 -10.79 12.15
CA ALA A 181 4.98 -9.56 12.24
C ALA A 181 3.57 -9.83 12.79
N SER A 182 3.05 -11.03 12.56
CA SER A 182 1.78 -11.53 13.10
C SER A 182 1.79 -13.05 13.09
N THR A 183 1.08 -13.67 14.04
CA THR A 183 0.85 -15.12 14.06
C THR A 183 -0.52 -15.53 13.54
N ARG A 184 -1.37 -14.54 13.19
CA ARG A 184 -2.79 -14.77 12.88
C ARG A 184 -2.97 -15.82 11.81
N GLY A 185 -3.77 -16.84 12.13
CA GLY A 185 -4.12 -17.94 11.25
C GLY A 185 -3.15 -19.12 11.38
N LEU A 186 -1.84 -18.87 11.44
CA LEU A 186 -0.84 -19.92 11.65
C LEU A 186 -0.80 -20.42 13.10
N ASP A 187 -1.28 -19.62 14.05
CA ASP A 187 -1.50 -20.00 15.45
C ASP A 187 -2.63 -21.05 15.64
N ARG A 188 -3.37 -21.36 14.56
CA ARG A 188 -4.53 -22.26 14.57
C ARG A 188 -4.29 -23.60 13.88
N VAL A 189 -3.08 -23.80 13.35
CA VAL A 189 -2.68 -24.98 12.58
C VAL A 189 -1.67 -25.79 13.37
#